data_AF-A0A9X2GRW8-F1
#
_entry.id   AF-A0A9X2GRW8-F1
#
_cell.length_a   1.000
_cell.length_b   1.000
_cell.length_c   1.000
_cell.angle_alpha   90.00
_cell.angle_beta   90.00
_cell.angle_gamma   90.00
#
_symmetry.space_group_name_H-M   'P 1'
#
loop_
_entity.id
_entity.type
_entity.pdbx_description
1 polymer ?
#
loop_
_entity_poly.entity_id
_entity_poly.type
_entity_poly.pdbx_seq_one_letter_code
_entity_poly.pdbx_strand_id
1 'polypeptide(L)'
;MLSPSDLKPCQGSKTTMPCGKKVRWTRAASGAQLAVDPAPHPDGNTAVWRDVHRVLRSRRITEDEPIAPWEKRMMPHAATCAGRPRAQTPPPPRPPRRHAPAGRLYDLLGVASTATPDDIKKAYRRLARQLHPDVNPDPEVAGRFQEIGDAYHVLSDPRLRQTYDLTGRPPRAG
;
A
#
# COMPACT_ATOMS: atom_id res chain seq x y z
N MET A 1 -25.89 -23.71 -21.13
CA MET A 1 -25.07 -24.54 -20.21
C MET A 1 -23.72 -24.76 -20.88
N LEU A 2 -22.66 -25.08 -20.12
CA LEU A 2 -21.33 -25.16 -20.68
C LEU A 2 -20.98 -26.58 -21.10
N SER A 3 -20.46 -26.75 -22.31
CA SER A 3 -20.11 -28.06 -22.83
C SER A 3 -18.81 -28.58 -22.19
N PRO A 4 -18.73 -29.87 -21.80
CA PRO A 4 -17.53 -30.48 -21.26
C PRO A 4 -16.30 -30.37 -22.17
N SER A 5 -16.51 -30.28 -23.49
CA SER A 5 -15.44 -30.14 -24.50
C SER A 5 -14.68 -28.82 -24.44
N ASP A 6 -15.22 -27.80 -23.76
CA ASP A 6 -14.58 -26.48 -23.63
C ASP A 6 -13.57 -26.41 -22.48
N LEU A 7 -13.39 -27.51 -21.72
CA LEU A 7 -12.50 -27.56 -20.56
C LEU A 7 -11.14 -28.13 -20.95
N LYS A 8 -10.08 -27.42 -20.60
CA LYS A 8 -8.70 -27.85 -20.80
C LYS A 8 -7.98 -27.90 -19.46
N PRO A 9 -6.96 -28.75 -19.29
CA PRO A 9 -6.17 -28.75 -18.06
C PRO A 9 -5.50 -27.40 -17.85
N CYS A 10 -5.41 -26.97 -16.59
CA CYS A 10 -4.62 -25.80 -16.22
C CYS A 10 -3.14 -26.07 -16.54
N GLN A 11 -2.60 -25.28 -17.45
CA GLN A 11 -1.19 -25.35 -17.85
C GLN A 11 -0.26 -24.51 -16.94
N GLY A 12 -0.81 -23.89 -15.89
CA GLY A 12 -0.05 -22.98 -15.04
C GLY A 12 0.26 -21.65 -15.72
N SER A 13 1.23 -20.92 -15.19
CA SER A 13 1.74 -19.66 -15.72
C SER A 13 3.25 -19.58 -15.53
N LYS A 14 3.90 -18.49 -15.98
CA LYS A 14 5.35 -18.28 -15.77
C LYS A 14 5.79 -18.41 -14.30
N THR A 15 4.88 -18.20 -13.35
CA THR A 15 5.16 -18.21 -11.90
C THR A 15 4.41 -19.30 -11.15
N THR A 16 3.64 -20.15 -11.84
CA THR A 16 2.69 -21.08 -11.23
C THR A 16 2.76 -22.44 -11.91
N MET A 17 2.94 -23.52 -11.15
CA MET A 17 2.97 -24.88 -11.70
C MET A 17 1.59 -25.27 -12.27
N PRO A 18 1.55 -26.09 -13.35
CA PRO A 18 0.30 -26.65 -13.86
C PRO A 18 -0.34 -27.52 -12.79
N CYS A 19 -1.56 -27.18 -12.38
CA CYS A 19 -2.27 -27.93 -11.34
C CYS A 19 -3.12 -29.09 -11.89
N GLY A 20 -3.24 -29.23 -13.21
CA GLY A 20 -4.00 -30.30 -13.86
C GLY A 20 -5.53 -30.22 -13.74
N LYS A 21 -6.09 -29.31 -12.90
CA LYS A 21 -7.56 -29.10 -12.82
C LYS A 21 -8.11 -28.70 -14.19
N LYS A 22 -9.31 -29.17 -14.49
CA LYS A 22 -10.06 -28.81 -15.71
C LYS A 22 -10.59 -27.38 -15.56
N VAL A 23 -10.00 -26.45 -16.32
CA VAL A 23 -10.34 -25.03 -16.31
C VAL A 23 -10.91 -24.62 -17.65
N ARG A 24 -11.63 -23.50 -17.66
CA ARG A 24 -12.02 -22.88 -18.92
C ARG A 24 -11.12 -21.71 -19.25
N TRP A 25 -10.54 -21.74 -20.43
CA TRP A 25 -9.81 -20.60 -20.98
C TRP A 25 -10.76 -19.69 -21.75
N THR A 26 -10.73 -18.40 -21.44
CA THR A 26 -11.62 -17.38 -22.00
C THR A 26 -10.79 -16.14 -22.39
N ARG A 27 -11.40 -15.19 -23.11
CA ARG A 27 -10.74 -13.92 -23.42
C ARG A 27 -11.38 -12.79 -22.62
N ALA A 28 -10.59 -12.11 -21.81
CA ALA A 28 -11.03 -10.95 -21.05
C ALA A 28 -11.40 -9.78 -21.99
N ALA A 29 -12.17 -8.81 -21.51
CA ALA A 29 -12.45 -7.56 -22.22
C ALA A 29 -11.16 -6.82 -22.60
N SER A 30 -10.11 -6.92 -21.78
CA SER A 30 -8.76 -6.40 -22.07
C SER A 30 -8.00 -7.15 -23.16
N GLY A 31 -8.58 -8.22 -23.74
CA GLY A 31 -7.95 -9.07 -24.74
C GLY A 31 -7.08 -10.19 -24.17
N ALA A 32 -6.81 -10.20 -22.86
CA ALA A 32 -5.99 -11.22 -22.20
C ALA A 32 -6.68 -12.59 -22.14
N GLN A 33 -5.90 -13.68 -22.19
CA GLN A 33 -6.44 -15.03 -22.00
C GLN A 33 -6.51 -15.37 -20.51
N LEU A 34 -7.70 -15.70 -20.01
CA LEU A 34 -7.98 -15.93 -18.59
C LEU A 34 -8.50 -17.35 -18.35
N ALA A 35 -7.91 -18.06 -17.39
CA ALA A 35 -8.42 -19.31 -16.87
C ALA A 35 -9.45 -19.04 -15.75
N VAL A 36 -10.66 -19.57 -15.90
CA VAL A 36 -11.75 -19.50 -14.92
C VAL A 36 -12.22 -20.90 -14.55
N ASP A 37 -12.74 -21.04 -13.33
CA ASP A 37 -13.34 -22.29 -12.90
C ASP A 37 -14.64 -22.56 -13.68
N PRO A 38 -14.93 -23.83 -14.00
CA PRO A 38 -16.03 -24.18 -14.90
C PRO A 38 -17.42 -24.01 -14.28
N ALA A 39 -17.50 -24.06 -12.96
CA ALA A 39 -18.74 -23.92 -12.19
C ALA A 39 -18.89 -22.47 -11.67
N PRO A 40 -20.13 -21.94 -11.62
CA PRO A 40 -20.38 -20.68 -10.95
C PRO A 40 -19.94 -20.73 -9.48
N HIS A 41 -19.26 -19.69 -9.02
CA HIS A 41 -18.79 -19.59 -7.63
C HIS A 41 -19.62 -18.55 -6.88
N PRO A 42 -20.02 -18.78 -5.62
CA PRO A 42 -20.81 -17.81 -4.84
C PRO A 42 -20.13 -16.43 -4.79
N ASP A 43 -18.84 -16.40 -4.49
CA ASP A 43 -18.03 -15.17 -4.39
C ASP A 43 -17.39 -14.71 -5.71
N GLY A 44 -17.77 -15.29 -6.86
CA GLY A 44 -16.94 -15.20 -8.07
C GLY A 44 -16.63 -13.76 -8.51
N ASN A 45 -15.33 -13.49 -8.67
CA ASN A 45 -14.80 -12.16 -8.98
C ASN A 45 -14.74 -11.84 -10.49
N THR A 46 -15.31 -12.68 -11.36
CA THR A 46 -15.26 -12.53 -12.82
C THR A 46 -16.59 -12.92 -13.47
N ALA A 47 -17.10 -12.06 -14.35
CA ALA A 47 -18.30 -12.29 -15.14
C ALA A 47 -17.96 -13.00 -16.47
N VAL A 48 -18.73 -14.06 -16.72
CA VAL A 48 -18.78 -15.06 -17.79
C VAL A 48 -19.83 -14.90 -18.91
N TRP A 49 -19.55 -14.60 -20.17
CA TRP A 49 -20.59 -14.68 -21.23
C TRP A 49 -20.07 -15.13 -22.60
N ARG A 50 -20.97 -15.58 -23.48
CA ARG A 50 -20.66 -15.81 -24.90
C ARG A 50 -21.08 -14.59 -25.70
N ASP A 51 -20.17 -14.09 -26.52
CA ASP A 51 -20.50 -13.06 -27.50
C ASP A 51 -21.28 -13.65 -28.69
N VAL A 52 -21.68 -12.78 -29.61
CA VAL A 52 -22.43 -13.12 -30.82
C VAL A 52 -21.68 -14.11 -31.73
N HIS A 53 -20.35 -14.18 -31.63
CA HIS A 53 -19.50 -15.12 -32.37
C HIS A 53 -19.29 -16.44 -31.62
N ARG A 54 -20.08 -16.71 -30.57
CA ARG A 54 -19.95 -17.85 -29.65
C ARG A 54 -18.61 -17.91 -28.91
N VAL A 55 -17.79 -16.86 -28.99
CA VAL A 55 -16.53 -16.76 -28.27
C VAL A 55 -16.84 -16.44 -26.82
N LEU A 56 -16.19 -17.18 -25.93
CA LEU A 56 -16.38 -16.95 -24.51
C LEU A 56 -15.53 -15.76 -24.05
N ARG A 57 -16.22 -14.74 -23.55
CA ARG A 57 -15.66 -13.50 -23.03
C ARG A 57 -15.82 -13.43 -21.53
N SER A 58 -14.85 -12.79 -20.89
CA SER A 58 -14.90 -12.51 -19.46
C SER A 58 -14.58 -11.06 -19.14
N ARG A 59 -15.08 -10.56 -18.02
CA ARG A 59 -14.72 -9.23 -17.50
C ARG A 59 -14.73 -9.24 -15.97
N ARG A 60 -14.01 -8.30 -15.37
CA ARG A 60 -14.08 -8.08 -13.92
C ARG A 60 -15.40 -7.38 -13.60
N ILE A 61 -16.05 -7.81 -12.52
CA ILE A 61 -17.25 -7.13 -12.01
C ILE A 61 -16.79 -5.89 -11.25
N THR A 62 -17.35 -4.73 -11.60
CA THR A 62 -17.14 -3.45 -10.92
C THR A 62 -18.48 -2.92 -10.42
N GLU A 63 -18.45 -1.87 -9.59
CA GLU A 63 -19.66 -1.21 -9.10
C GLU A 63 -20.43 -0.54 -10.25
N ASP A 64 -19.71 0.12 -11.15
CA ASP A 64 -20.30 0.79 -12.33
C ASP A 64 -20.83 -0.18 -13.39
N GLU A 65 -20.32 -1.41 -13.43
CA GLU A 65 -20.76 -2.43 -14.38
C GLU A 65 -21.08 -3.74 -13.64
N PRO A 66 -22.24 -3.83 -12.98
CA PRO A 66 -22.67 -5.02 -12.27
C PRO A 66 -22.88 -6.20 -13.22
N ILE A 67 -23.11 -7.38 -12.65
CA ILE A 67 -23.36 -8.58 -13.45
C ILE A 67 -24.68 -8.45 -14.24
N ALA A 68 -24.62 -8.62 -15.55
CA ALA A 68 -25.81 -8.61 -16.38
C ALA A 68 -26.62 -9.92 -16.22
N PRO A 69 -27.94 -9.93 -16.50
CA PRO A 69 -28.78 -11.12 -16.30
C PRO A 69 -28.33 -12.38 -17.07
N TRP A 70 -27.66 -12.18 -18.20
CA TRP A 70 -27.14 -13.27 -19.05
C TRP A 70 -25.70 -13.68 -18.71
N GLU A 71 -25.01 -12.91 -17.87
CA GLU A 71 -23.67 -13.22 -17.42
C GLU A 71 -23.69 -14.21 -16.26
N LYS A 72 -22.67 -15.07 -16.19
CA LYS A 72 -22.50 -16.00 -15.08
C LYS A 72 -21.29 -15.63 -14.25
N ARG A 73 -21.46 -15.62 -12.93
CA ARG A 73 -20.39 -15.35 -11.98
C ARG A 73 -19.49 -16.57 -11.83
N MET A 74 -18.21 -16.44 -12.18
CA MET A 74 -17.19 -17.48 -12.02
C MET A 74 -16.01 -16.96 -11.21
N MET A 75 -15.25 -17.87 -10.61
CA MET A 75 -14.01 -17.51 -9.93
C MET A 75 -12.83 -17.61 -10.93
N PRO A 76 -11.87 -16.66 -10.91
CA PRO A 76 -10.59 -16.87 -11.57
C PRO A 76 -9.93 -18.13 -11.05
N HIS A 77 -9.51 -19.01 -11.94
CA HIS A 77 -8.89 -20.26 -11.55
C HIS A 77 -7.64 -20.03 -10.68
N ALA A 78 -6.89 -18.95 -10.92
CA ALA A 78 -5.72 -18.59 -10.12
C ALA A 78 -6.04 -18.43 -8.60
N ALA A 79 -7.29 -18.14 -8.22
CA ALA A 79 -7.70 -18.07 -6.82
C ALA A 79 -7.89 -19.45 -6.17
N THR A 80 -8.24 -20.47 -6.95
CA THR A 80 -8.53 -21.85 -6.50
C THR A 80 -7.49 -22.88 -6.98
N CYS A 81 -6.45 -22.40 -7.67
CA CYS A 81 -5.39 -23.20 -8.26
C CYS A 81 -4.52 -23.80 -7.16
N ALA A 82 -4.51 -25.14 -7.07
CA ALA A 82 -3.67 -25.87 -6.12
C ALA A 82 -2.17 -25.80 -6.45
N GLY A 83 -1.82 -25.51 -7.71
CA GLY A 83 -0.44 -25.32 -8.17
C GLY A 83 0.11 -23.91 -7.93
N ARG A 84 -0.75 -22.96 -7.51
CA ARG A 84 -0.31 -21.65 -7.04
C ARG A 84 0.37 -21.87 -5.69
N PRO A 85 1.57 -21.31 -5.45
CA PRO A 85 2.08 -21.25 -4.09
C PRO A 85 1.03 -20.49 -3.28
N ARG A 86 0.30 -21.21 -2.43
CA ARG A 86 -0.59 -20.59 -1.46
C ARG A 86 0.32 -19.60 -0.75
N ALA A 87 0.02 -18.30 -0.82
CA ALA A 87 0.75 -17.30 -0.05
C ALA A 87 0.42 -17.58 1.42
N GLN A 88 1.07 -18.59 1.99
CA GLN A 88 0.96 -18.99 3.39
C GLN A 88 1.75 -18.01 4.25
N THR A 89 2.61 -17.21 3.63
CA THR A 89 3.27 -16.09 4.28
C THR A 89 2.38 -14.85 4.08
N PRO A 90 1.94 -14.16 5.15
CA PRO A 90 1.46 -12.81 5.00
C PRO A 90 2.51 -12.00 4.22
N PRO A 91 2.12 -11.00 3.40
CA PRO A 91 3.10 -10.12 2.80
C PRO A 91 4.04 -9.65 3.92
N PRO A 92 5.37 -9.62 3.70
CA PRO A 92 6.28 -9.11 4.73
C PRO A 92 5.72 -7.77 5.20
N PRO A 93 5.79 -7.46 6.52
CA PRO A 93 5.37 -6.16 7.00
C PRO A 93 6.00 -5.13 6.08
N ARG A 94 5.19 -4.24 5.52
CA ARG A 94 5.72 -3.19 4.65
C ARG A 94 6.90 -2.60 5.39
N PRO A 95 8.11 -2.54 4.78
CA PRO A 95 9.22 -1.86 5.46
C PRO A 95 8.67 -0.51 5.90
N PRO A 96 8.98 -0.06 7.13
CA PRO A 96 8.54 1.26 7.58
C PRO A 96 8.87 2.20 6.43
N ARG A 97 7.85 2.91 5.91
CA ARG A 97 8.04 3.85 4.81
C ARG A 97 9.25 4.67 5.24
N ARG A 98 10.36 4.61 4.50
CA ARG A 98 11.48 5.53 4.74
C ARG A 98 10.82 6.90 4.79
N HIS A 99 10.86 7.52 5.96
CA HIS A 99 10.15 8.75 6.22
C HIS A 99 10.52 9.73 5.11
N ALA A 100 9.56 10.03 4.23
CA ALA A 100 9.65 11.18 3.34
C ALA A 100 9.59 12.45 4.22
N PRO A 101 10.00 13.62 3.70
CA PRO A 101 10.92 14.57 4.33
C PRO A 101 10.33 15.36 5.52
N ALA A 102 10.00 14.68 6.61
CA ALA A 102 9.78 15.32 7.91
C ALA A 102 11.11 15.70 8.59
N GLY A 103 12.23 15.73 7.86
CA GLY A 103 13.58 15.88 8.43
C GLY A 103 13.80 17.21 9.14
N ARG A 104 13.21 18.32 8.65
CA ARG A 104 13.66 19.67 9.06
C ARG A 104 13.66 19.92 10.56
N LEU A 105 12.62 19.52 11.31
CA LEU A 105 12.59 19.75 12.77
C LEU A 105 13.48 18.76 13.55
N TYR A 106 13.55 17.51 13.11
CA TYR A 106 14.41 16.50 13.74
C TYR A 106 15.89 16.78 13.43
N ASP A 107 16.20 17.28 12.25
CA ASP A 107 17.53 17.69 11.79
C ASP A 107 18.04 18.92 12.58
N LEU A 108 17.16 19.90 12.85
CA LEU A 108 17.49 21.06 13.71
C LEU A 108 17.92 20.65 15.13
N LEU A 109 17.30 19.60 15.67
CA LEU A 109 17.65 19.03 16.97
C LEU A 109 18.78 17.98 16.88
N GLY A 110 19.17 17.57 15.67
CA GLY A 110 20.16 16.51 15.44
C GLY A 110 19.72 15.13 15.93
N VAL A 111 18.42 14.82 15.84
CA VAL A 111 17.83 13.55 16.28
C VAL A 111 17.17 12.83 15.11
N ALA A 112 16.99 11.50 15.23
CA ALA A 112 16.25 10.74 14.23
C ALA A 112 14.73 10.97 14.35
N SER A 113 13.97 10.78 13.27
CA SER A 113 12.49 10.83 13.29
C SER A 113 11.86 9.76 14.20
N THR A 114 12.61 8.70 14.51
CA THR A 114 12.24 7.64 15.45
C THR A 114 12.61 7.95 16.91
N ALA A 115 13.15 9.13 17.20
CA ALA A 115 13.61 9.49 18.54
C ALA A 115 12.46 9.53 19.55
N THR A 116 12.76 9.13 20.79
CA THR A 116 11.80 9.19 21.89
C THR A 116 11.67 10.62 22.43
N PRO A 117 10.57 10.96 23.13
CA PRO A 117 10.42 12.28 23.77
C PRO A 117 11.59 12.63 24.71
N ASP A 118 12.16 11.62 25.38
CA ASP A 118 13.32 11.80 26.26
C ASP A 118 14.59 12.15 25.49
N ASP A 119 14.80 11.56 24.31
CA ASP A 119 15.94 11.87 23.44
C ASP A 119 15.84 13.29 22.88
N ILE A 120 14.63 13.69 22.45
CA ILE A 120 14.31 15.05 22.00
C ILE A 120 14.61 16.06 23.12
N LYS A 121 14.17 15.77 24.34
CA LYS A 121 14.41 16.63 25.52
C LYS A 121 15.89 16.71 25.88
N LYS A 122 16.66 15.63 25.75
CA LYS A 122 18.11 15.63 26.00
C LYS A 122 18.85 16.45 24.94
N ALA A 123 18.50 16.27 23.66
CA ALA A 123 19.10 17.01 22.55
C ALA A 123 18.85 18.52 22.67
N TYR A 124 17.61 18.92 22.96
CA TYR A 124 17.25 20.31 23.21
C TYR A 124 18.07 20.93 24.35
N ARG A 125 18.18 20.26 25.50
CA ARG A 125 18.97 20.78 26.63
C ARG A 125 20.45 20.96 26.29
N ARG A 126 21.01 20.09 25.45
CA ARG A 126 22.41 20.20 24.99
C ARG A 126 22.59 21.41 24.09
N LEU A 127 21.70 21.58 23.11
CA LEU A 127 21.74 22.70 22.16
C LEU A 127 21.44 24.05 22.83
N ALA A 128 20.47 24.09 23.74
CA ALA A 128 20.12 25.30 24.49
C ALA A 128 21.27 25.83 25.34
N ARG A 129 22.15 24.97 25.85
CA ARG A 129 23.36 25.38 26.58
C ARG A 129 24.46 25.90 25.65
N GLN A 130 24.55 25.36 24.44
CA GLN A 130 25.56 25.75 23.44
C GLN A 130 25.21 27.06 22.73
N LEU A 131 23.91 27.31 22.54
CA LEU A 131 23.37 28.47 21.84
C LEU A 131 22.78 29.51 22.80
N HIS A 132 23.10 29.41 24.09
CA HIS A 132 22.59 30.36 25.08
C HIS A 132 23.20 31.75 24.82
N PRO A 133 22.40 32.84 24.85
CA PRO A 133 22.86 34.19 24.52
C PRO A 133 23.94 34.72 25.49
N ASP A 134 24.00 34.16 26.71
CA ASP A 134 25.04 34.46 27.70
C ASP A 134 26.43 33.92 27.31
N VAL A 135 26.47 32.85 26.49
CA VAL A 135 27.72 32.18 26.10
C VAL A 135 28.13 32.58 24.68
N ASN A 136 27.16 32.93 23.83
CA ASN A 136 27.36 33.42 22.46
C ASN A 136 26.36 34.54 22.16
N PRO A 137 26.76 35.83 22.27
CA PRO A 137 25.89 36.97 22.02
C PRO A 137 25.70 37.29 20.52
N ASP A 138 26.12 36.40 19.62
CA ASP A 138 26.00 36.61 18.18
C ASP A 138 24.54 36.57 17.68
N PRO A 139 24.14 37.48 16.78
CA PRO A 139 22.78 37.53 16.23
C PRO A 139 22.42 36.27 15.42
N GLU A 140 23.40 35.61 14.82
CA GLU A 140 23.18 34.32 14.13
C GLU A 140 22.84 33.18 15.10
N VAL A 141 23.35 33.23 16.33
CA VAL A 141 23.10 32.23 17.37
C VAL A 141 21.70 32.40 17.96
N ALA A 142 21.24 33.65 18.10
CA ALA A 142 19.87 33.96 18.51
C ALA A 142 18.83 33.38 17.54
N GLY A 143 19.06 33.49 16.22
CA GLY A 143 18.19 32.89 15.20
C GLY A 143 18.10 31.37 15.32
N ARG A 144 19.24 30.70 15.49
CA ARG A 144 19.28 29.23 15.68
C ARG A 144 18.61 28.76 16.96
N PHE A 145 18.74 29.53 18.05
CA PHE A 145 18.07 29.22 19.31
C PHE A 145 16.54 29.25 19.16
N GLN A 146 16.02 30.24 18.43
CA GLN A 146 14.59 30.34 18.15
C GLN A 146 14.08 29.15 17.31
N GLU A 147 14.81 28.78 16.25
CA GLU A 147 14.47 27.63 15.40
C GLU A 147 14.45 26.30 16.19
N ILE A 148 15.39 26.12 17.12
CA ILE A 148 15.48 24.92 17.97
C ILE A 148 14.36 24.90 19.03
N GLY A 149 13.98 26.08 19.55
CA GLY A 149 12.82 26.23 20.44
C GLY A 149 11.52 25.82 19.76
N ASP A 150 11.28 26.29 18.54
CA ASP A 150 10.11 25.96 17.74
C ASP A 150 10.06 24.46 17.39
N ALA A 151 11.21 23.89 17.03
CA ALA A 151 11.34 22.46 16.77
C ALA A 151 10.99 21.62 18.01
N TYR A 152 11.50 22.01 19.19
CA TYR A 152 11.19 21.34 20.44
C TYR A 152 9.71 21.48 20.82
N HIS A 153 9.08 22.64 20.60
CA HIS A 153 7.67 22.84 20.89
C HIS A 153 6.78 21.87 20.10
N VAL A 154 7.01 21.73 18.80
CA VAL A 154 6.23 20.82 17.93
C VAL A 154 6.53 19.34 18.25
N LEU A 155 7.78 19.00 18.53
CA LEU A 155 8.20 17.59 18.73
C LEU A 155 7.98 17.08 20.16
N SER A 156 7.86 17.97 21.14
CA SER A 156 7.59 17.60 22.54
C SER A 156 6.12 17.26 22.79
N ASP A 157 5.18 17.87 22.05
CA ASP A 157 3.76 17.53 22.14
C ASP A 157 3.42 16.34 21.21
N PRO A 158 2.90 15.22 21.75
CA PRO A 158 2.54 14.04 20.95
C PRO A 158 1.55 14.33 19.81
N ARG A 159 0.61 15.26 20.01
CA ARG A 159 -0.41 15.64 19.03
C ARG A 159 0.18 16.48 17.90
N LEU A 160 1.03 17.45 18.24
CA LEU A 160 1.73 18.28 17.26
C LEU A 160 2.74 17.46 16.46
N ARG A 161 3.49 16.57 17.13
CA ARG A 161 4.40 15.62 16.49
C ARG A 161 3.68 14.73 15.50
N GLN A 162 2.55 14.13 15.91
CA GLN A 162 1.76 13.29 15.01
C GLN A 162 1.27 14.08 13.79
N THR A 163 0.81 15.31 14.00
CA THR A 163 0.36 16.20 12.91
C THR A 163 1.51 16.53 11.96
N TYR A 164 2.69 16.83 12.50
CA TYR A 164 3.92 17.08 11.74
C TYR A 164 4.37 15.85 10.95
N ASP A 165 4.34 14.66 11.56
CA ASP A 165 4.72 13.40 10.92
C ASP A 165 3.75 13.01 9.79
N LEU A 166 2.47 13.40 9.89
CA LEU A 166 1.45 13.15 8.87
C LEU A 166 1.47 14.16 7.72
N THR A 167 1.70 15.44 8.01
CA THR A 167 1.59 16.54 7.04
C THR A 167 2.93 17.03 6.49
N GLY A 168 4.04 16.69 7.16
CA GLY A 168 5.39 17.16 6.83
C GLY A 168 5.61 18.66 7.03
N ARG A 169 4.65 19.39 7.61
CA ARG A 169 4.69 20.84 7.78
C ARG A 169 4.51 21.22 9.24
N PRO A 170 5.36 22.10 9.82
CA PRO A 170 5.10 22.59 11.17
C PRO A 170 3.80 23.41 11.18
N PRO A 171 3.01 23.37 12.26
CA PRO A 171 1.91 24.31 12.43
C PRO A 171 2.45 25.73 12.29
N ARG A 172 1.82 26.56 11.45
CA ARG A 172 2.25 27.96 11.29
C ARG A 172 2.04 28.64 12.65
N ALA A 173 3.12 29.09 13.28
CA ALA A 173 3.03 30.11 14.30
C ALA A 173 2.41 31.34 13.62
N GLY A 174 1.22 31.73 14.08
CA GLY A 174 0.53 32.95 13.64
C GLY A 174 1.16 34.17 14.28
#